data_AF-A0A259RY72-F1
#
_entry.id   AF-A0A259RY72-F1
#
_cell.length_a   1.000
_cell.length_b   1.000
_cell.length_c   1.000
_cell.angle_alpha   90.00
_cell.angle_beta   90.00
_cell.angle_gamma   90.00
#
_symmetry.space_group_name_H-M   'P 1'
#
loop_
_entity.id
_entity.type
_entity.pdbx_description
1 polymer ?
#
loop_
_entity_poly.entity_id
_entity_poly.type
_entity_poly.pdbx_seq_one_letter_code
_entity_poly.pdbx_strand_id
1 'polypeptide(L)' 'MDENRKKALTAALSQIERQFGKGAVMRMNDTAGVDVPVVSTGSIALDAALGIGGLPRGRVVEIYGPESSGKTTLT' A
#
# COMPACT_ATOMS: atom_id res chain seq x y z
N MET A 1 -22.30 18.19 -10.39
CA MET A 1 -21.11 17.78 -11.16
C MET A 1 -21.50 17.78 -12.63
N ASP A 2 -21.00 18.73 -13.42
CA ASP A 2 -21.34 18.88 -14.84
C ASP A 2 -21.05 17.62 -15.67
N GLU A 3 -22.00 17.21 -16.51
CA GLU A 3 -21.84 16.04 -17.41
C GLU A 3 -20.63 16.18 -18.33
N ASN A 4 -20.35 17.38 -18.82
CA ASN A 4 -19.19 17.64 -19.67
C ASN A 4 -17.87 17.35 -18.93
N ARG A 5 -17.80 17.68 -17.64
CA ARG A 5 -16.64 17.38 -16.80
C ARG A 5 -16.46 15.88 -16.60
N LYS A 6 -17.56 15.12 -16.44
CA LYS A 6 -17.51 13.65 -16.35
C LYS A 6 -17.05 13.02 -17.66
N LYS A 7 -17.56 13.45 -18.81
CA LYS A 7 -17.15 12.94 -20.13
C LYS A 7 -15.67 13.19 -20.40
N ALA A 8 -15.20 14.41 -20.15
CA ALA A 8 -13.79 14.76 -20.32
C ALA A 8 -12.88 13.94 -19.39
N LEU A 9 -13.30 13.73 -18.14
CA LEU A 9 -12.58 12.90 -17.17
C LEU A 9 -12.46 11.45 -17.64
N THR A 10 -13.56 10.84 -18.09
CA THR A 10 -13.55 9.45 -18.58
C THR A 10 -12.63 9.29 -19.80
N ALA A 11 -12.69 10.24 -20.74
CA ALA A 11 -11.83 10.20 -21.93
C ALA A 11 -10.33 10.28 -21.57
N ALA A 12 -9.98 11.16 -20.63
CA ALA A 12 -8.59 11.29 -20.16
C ALA A 12 -8.11 10.01 -19.44
N LEU A 13 -8.96 9.40 -18.61
CA LEU A 13 -8.63 8.13 -17.93
C LEU A 13 -8.38 7.00 -18.94
N SER A 14 -9.24 6.86 -19.95
CA SER A 14 -9.05 5.88 -21.03
C SER A 14 -7.79 6.13 -21.85
N GLN A 15 -7.40 7.39 -22.06
CA GLN A 15 -6.16 7.73 -22.75
C GLN A 15 -4.93 7.30 -21.96
N ILE A 16 -4.94 7.50 -20.63
CA ILE A 16 -3.85 7.07 -19.73
C ILE A 16 -3.72 5.54 -19.75
N GLU A 17 -4.82 4.79 -19.62
CA GLU A 17 -4.78 3.31 -19.68
C GLU A 17 -4.27 2.79 -21.03
N ARG A 18 -4.63 3.43 -22.15
CA ARG A 18 -4.15 3.02 -23.47
C ARG A 18 -2.65 3.24 -23.65
N GLN A 19 -2.10 4.30 -23.06
CA GLN A 19 -0.69 4.66 -23.20
C GLN A 19 0.22 3.88 -22.24
N PHE A 20 -0.23 3.65 -21.01
CA PHE A 20 0.60 3.12 -19.92
C PHE A 20 0.19 1.72 -19.43
N GLY A 21 -0.87 1.15 -20.02
CA GLY A 21 -1.38 -0.17 -19.69
C GLY A 21 -2.54 -0.14 -18.68
N LYS A 22 -3.20 -1.29 -18.54
CA LYS A 22 -4.30 -1.47 -17.57
C LYS A 22 -3.78 -1.24 -16.15
N GLY A 23 -4.54 -0.48 -15.35
CA GLY A 23 -4.17 -0.17 -13.97
C GLY A 23 -3.20 1.00 -13.81
N ALA A 24 -2.82 1.69 -14.90
CA ALA A 24 -2.00 2.89 -14.83
C ALA A 24 -2.71 4.09 -14.14
N VAL A 25 -4.05 4.08 -14.12
CA VAL A 25 -4.86 5.02 -13.36
C VAL A 25 -6.08 4.32 -12.80
N MET A 26 -6.38 4.55 -11.53
CA MET A 26 -7.47 3.89 -10.81
C MET A 26 -8.11 4.87 -9.83
N ARG A 27 -9.37 4.64 -9.46
CA ARG A 27 -9.96 5.36 -8.33
C ARG A 27 -9.42 4.78 -7.03
N MET A 28 -8.93 5.65 -6.15
CA MET A 28 -8.35 5.27 -4.85
C MET A 28 -9.32 4.46 -3.95
N ASN A 29 -10.64 4.65 -4.12
CA ASN A 29 -11.67 3.97 -3.33
C ASN A 29 -12.20 2.66 -3.95
N ASP A 30 -11.82 2.29 -5.17
CA ASP A 30 -12.31 1.04 -5.81
C ASP A 30 -11.56 -0.21 -5.34
N THR A 31 -10.52 -0.05 -4.52
CA THR A 31 -9.85 -1.15 -3.81
C THR A 31 -10.27 -1.13 -2.35
N ALA A 32 -11.11 -2.10 -1.95
CA ALA A 32 -11.10 -2.59 -0.57
C ALA A 32 -9.64 -2.86 -0.19
N GLY A 33 -9.22 -2.36 0.98
CA GLY A 33 -7.82 -2.17 1.41
C GLY A 33 -6.83 -3.05 0.67
N VAL A 34 -5.92 -2.40 -0.09
CA VAL A 34 -4.87 -3.09 -0.86
C VAL A 34 -4.29 -4.20 0.01
N ASP A 35 -4.49 -5.44 -0.43
CA ASP A 35 -3.98 -6.62 0.27
C ASP A 35 -2.46 -6.61 0.10
N VAL A 36 -1.78 -5.93 1.02
CA VAL A 36 -0.33 -5.75 0.99
C VAL A 36 0.28 -7.04 1.51
N PRO A 37 1.09 -7.76 0.71
CA PRO A 37 1.79 -8.94 1.20
C PRO A 37 2.67 -8.56 2.40
N VAL A 38 2.62 -9.33 3.47
CA VAL A 38 3.40 -9.09 4.70
C VAL A 38 4.43 -10.19 4.96
N VAL A 39 5.42 -9.86 5.79
CA VAL A 39 6.36 -10.81 6.41
C VAL A 39 6.19 -10.68 7.93
N SER A 40 5.92 -11.79 8.62
CA SER A 40 5.79 -11.80 10.09
C SER A 40 7.06 -11.27 10.75
N THR A 41 6.92 -10.50 11.83
CA THR A 41 8.05 -10.02 12.64
C THR A 41 8.64 -11.13 13.54
N GLY A 42 8.08 -12.35 13.52
CA GLY A 42 8.43 -13.42 14.45
C GLY A 42 7.84 -13.25 15.86
N SER A 43 7.07 -12.19 16.10
CA SER A 43 6.37 -11.92 17.37
C SER A 43 4.89 -11.75 17.11
N ILE A 44 4.09 -12.71 17.58
CA ILE A 44 2.62 -12.73 17.39
C ILE A 44 1.98 -11.42 17.90
N ALA A 45 2.46 -10.91 19.04
CA ALA A 45 1.95 -9.68 19.62
C ALA A 45 2.24 -8.45 18.73
N LEU A 46 3.42 -8.39 18.12
CA LEU A 46 3.80 -7.29 17.25
C LEU A 46 3.07 -7.35 15.90
N ASP A 47 2.94 -8.55 15.31
CA ASP A 47 2.17 -8.77 14.09
C ASP A 47 0.71 -8.33 14.26
N ALA A 48 0.10 -8.67 15.40
CA ALA A 48 -1.25 -8.23 15.74
C ALA A 48 -1.34 -6.71 15.95
N ALA A 49 -0.36 -6.11 16.63
CA ALA A 49 -0.33 -4.66 16.89
C ALA A 49 -0.16 -3.83 15.61
N LEU A 50 0.53 -4.36 14.59
CA LEU A 50 0.67 -3.72 13.28
C LEU A 50 -0.65 -3.68 12.49
N GLY A 51 -1.65 -4.47 12.87
CA GLY A 51 -3.00 -4.48 12.25
C GLY A 51 -3.06 -5.12 10.86
N ILE A 52 -1.92 -5.26 10.18
CA ILE A 52 -1.78 -5.93 8.88
C ILE A 52 -1.11 -7.31 9.00
N GLY A 53 -0.74 -7.75 10.21
CA GLY A 53 -0.16 -9.07 10.46
C GLY A 53 1.34 -9.20 10.19
N GLY A 54 2.08 -8.10 10.02
CA GLY A 54 3.54 -8.10 9.86
C GLY A 54 4.09 -6.88 9.14
N LEU A 55 5.35 -6.98 8.67
CA LEU A 55 6.03 -5.94 7.91
C LEU A 55 5.58 -5.94 6.44
N PRO A 56 5.20 -4.79 5.85
CA PRO A 56 4.70 -4.72 4.48
C PRO A 56 5.82 -4.90 3.45
N ARG A 57 5.63 -5.81 2.49
CA ARG A 57 6.57 -6.00 1.36
C ARG A 57 6.53 -4.81 0.41
N GLY A 58 7.69 -4.49 -0.17
CA GLY A 58 7.83 -3.37 -1.12
C GLY A 58 7.79 -1.99 -0.45
N ARG A 59 8.00 -1.93 0.86
CA ARG A 59 8.05 -0.70 1.66
C ARG A 59 9.33 -0.67 2.49
N VAL A 60 9.76 0.53 2.86
CA VAL A 60 10.85 0.76 3.81
C VAL A 60 10.26 0.80 5.21
N VAL A 61 10.89 0.08 6.15
CA VAL A 61 10.51 0.03 7.57
C VAL A 61 11.70 0.48 8.40
N GLU A 62 11.47 1.33 9.40
CA GLU A 62 12.49 1.79 10.34
C GLU A 62 12.25 1.15 11.72
N ILE A 63 13.29 0.58 12.31
CA ILE A 63 13.28 0.02 13.68
C ILE A 63 14.33 0.79 14.48
N TYR A 64 13.89 1.58 15.47
CA TYR A 64 14.78 2.38 16.32
C TYR A 64 14.55 2.09 17.81
N GLY A 65 15.55 2.44 18.62
CA GLY A 65 15.50 2.22 20.07
C GLY A 65 16.90 2.21 20.70
N PRO A 66 16.97 2.20 22.05
CA PRO A 66 18.22 2.23 22.82
C PRO A 66 19.21 1.11 22.44
N GLU A 67 20.47 1.23 22.84
CA GLU A 67 21.43 0.13 22.72
C GLU A 67 20.90 -1.13 23.43
N SER A 68 21.21 -2.31 22.88
CA SER A 68 20.78 -3.61 23.42
C SER A 68 19.25 -3.84 23.53
N SER A 69 18.43 -3.02 22.87
CA SER A 69 16.95 -3.17 22.83
C SER A 69 16.42 -4.29 21.91
N GLY A 70 17.31 -5.04 21.25
CA GLY A 70 16.90 -6.15 20.38
C GLY A 70 16.59 -5.79 18.92
N LYS A 71 16.96 -4.58 18.44
CA LYS A 71 16.77 -4.16 17.03
C LYS A 71 17.29 -5.18 16.02
N THR A 72 18.54 -5.64 16.20
CA THR A 72 19.17 -6.65 15.34
C THR A 72 18.60 -8.04 15.56
N THR A 73 18.03 -8.32 16.73
CA THR A 73 17.36 -9.61 17.00
C THR A 73 16.02 -9.72 16.28
N LEU A 74 15.36 -8.58 16.03
CA LEU A 74 14.06 -8.50 15.35
C LEU A 74 14.17 -8.62 13.82
N THR A 75 15.35 -8.38 13.24
CA THR A 75 15.62 -8.43 11.78
C THR A 75 16.34 -9.72 11.41
#